data_AF-A0A661YMZ1-F1
#
_entry.id   AF-A0A661YMZ1-F1
#
_cell.length_a   1.000
_cell.length_b   1.000
_cell.length_c   1.000
_cell.angle_alpha   90.00
_cell.angle_beta   90.00
_cell.angle_gamma   90.00
#
_symmetry.space_group_name_H-M   'P 1'
#
loop_
_entity.id
_entity.type
_entity.pdbx_description
1 polymer ?
#
loop_
_entity_poly.entity_id
_entity_poly.type
_entity_poly.pdbx_seq_one_letter_code
_entity_poly.pdbx_strand_id
1 'polypeptide(L)'
;MINKNISGLAVLFMTVWMLACTPAGTSGSGEVLVRVYDKYLYASDLEGVIPQGASARDSLTAVRAFIQNWVDKELIVRKAEENLPEEYQDFSNRLEEYRNSLIIFEYEKMLVRQELDTNISMEAILEYYDRQKKNFKLREDILDLQYLV
;
A
#
# COMPACT_ATOMS: atom_id res chain seq x y z
N MET A 1 29.39 -62.86 3.38
CA MET A 1 27.91 -62.88 3.44
C MET A 1 27.42 -61.52 3.92
N ILE A 2 27.36 -60.52 3.05
CA ILE A 2 26.87 -59.17 3.38
C ILE A 2 26.07 -58.70 2.16
N ASN A 3 24.83 -59.16 1.99
CA ASN A 3 23.83 -58.45 1.20
C ASN A 3 22.54 -59.25 1.09
N LYS A 4 21.48 -58.76 1.74
CA LYS A 4 20.07 -58.93 1.36
C LYS A 4 19.18 -57.90 2.09
N ASN A 5 19.68 -57.30 3.19
CA ASN A 5 18.96 -56.27 3.95
C ASN A 5 19.26 -54.82 3.53
N ILE A 6 20.32 -54.56 2.77
CA ILE A 6 20.70 -53.19 2.35
C ILE A 6 19.78 -52.70 1.20
N SER A 7 19.35 -53.62 0.32
CA SER A 7 18.38 -53.32 -0.74
C SER A 7 16.98 -53.00 -0.19
N GLY A 8 16.57 -53.64 0.92
CA GLY A 8 15.31 -53.32 1.59
C GLY A 8 15.32 -51.95 2.28
N LEU A 9 16.44 -51.58 2.91
CA LEU A 9 16.62 -50.28 3.56
C LEU A 9 16.69 -49.12 2.54
N ALA A 10 17.34 -49.35 1.39
CA ALA A 10 17.41 -48.37 0.31
C ALA A 10 16.04 -48.11 -0.35
N VAL A 11 15.21 -49.15 -0.51
CA VAL A 11 13.85 -49.01 -1.04
C VAL A 11 12.93 -48.28 -0.05
N LEU A 12 13.10 -48.51 1.27
CA LEU A 12 12.35 -47.80 2.31
C LEU A 12 12.75 -46.31 2.40
N PHE A 13 14.01 -45.98 2.16
CA PHE A 13 14.48 -44.59 2.17
C PHE A 13 14.06 -43.83 0.90
N MET A 14 13.92 -44.52 -0.23
CA MET A 14 13.53 -43.92 -1.51
C MET A 14 12.03 -43.63 -1.63
N THR A 15 11.17 -44.36 -0.90
CA THR A 15 9.73 -44.09 -0.86
C THR A 15 9.35 -42.90 0.02
N VAL A 16 10.17 -42.57 1.03
CA VAL A 16 9.96 -41.40 1.91
C VAL A 16 10.22 -40.07 1.17
N TRP A 17 11.04 -40.07 0.11
CA TRP A 17 11.33 -38.88 -0.68
C TRP A 17 10.21 -38.49 -1.66
N MET A 18 9.25 -39.39 -1.95
CA MET A 18 8.13 -39.07 -2.84
C MET A 18 6.91 -38.45 -2.14
N LEU A 19 6.93 -38.34 -0.80
CA LEU A 19 5.86 -37.71 -0.02
C LEU A 19 6.17 -36.26 0.41
N ALA A 20 7.32 -35.71 0.03
CA ALA A 20 7.73 -34.35 0.40
C ALA A 20 7.21 -33.25 -0.56
N CYS A 21 6.13 -33.52 -1.30
CA CYS A 21 5.43 -32.48 -2.05
C CYS A 21 4.32 -31.90 -1.18
N THR A 22 4.69 -30.99 -0.28
CA THR A 22 3.72 -30.08 0.33
C THR A 22 3.33 -29.05 -0.73
N PRO A 23 2.04 -28.91 -1.09
CA PRO A 23 1.63 -27.77 -1.90
C PRO A 23 1.97 -26.51 -1.10
N ALA A 24 2.92 -25.74 -1.63
CA ALA A 24 3.31 -24.45 -1.06
C ALA A 24 2.03 -23.64 -0.85
N GLY A 25 1.79 -23.26 0.42
CA GLY A 25 0.53 -22.69 0.86
C GLY A 25 0.11 -21.51 0.01
N THR A 26 -1.09 -21.57 -0.55
CA THR A 26 -1.85 -20.41 -1.01
C THR A 26 -2.26 -19.61 0.23
N SER A 27 -1.36 -18.77 0.71
CA SER A 27 -1.66 -17.75 1.71
C SER A 27 -2.50 -16.66 1.06
N GLY A 28 -3.80 -16.91 0.99
CA GLY A 28 -4.82 -16.07 0.38
C GLY A 28 -6.08 -16.89 0.16
N SER A 29 -6.92 -17.00 1.19
CA SER A 29 -8.17 -17.77 1.15
C SER A 29 -9.30 -17.03 0.39
N GLY A 30 -8.96 -16.42 -0.74
CA GLY A 30 -9.84 -15.53 -1.50
C GLY A 30 -9.96 -15.93 -2.96
N GLU A 31 -10.99 -15.42 -3.62
CA GLU A 31 -11.15 -15.53 -5.07
C GLU A 31 -10.01 -14.79 -5.78
N VAL A 32 -9.27 -15.52 -6.63
CA VAL A 32 -8.18 -14.95 -7.43
C VAL A 32 -8.77 -14.27 -8.65
N LEU A 33 -8.46 -12.99 -8.83
CA LEU A 33 -8.92 -12.20 -9.97
C LEU A 33 -7.94 -12.24 -11.14
N VAL A 34 -6.65 -12.05 -10.85
CA VAL A 34 -5.58 -12.01 -11.86
C VAL A 34 -4.29 -12.59 -11.27
N ARG A 35 -3.46 -13.20 -12.13
CA ARG A 35 -2.14 -13.72 -11.79
C ARG A 35 -1.10 -13.19 -12.76
N VAL A 36 0.03 -12.71 -12.24
CA VAL A 36 1.22 -12.29 -13.00
C VAL A 36 2.41 -13.05 -12.43
N TYR A 37 2.94 -14.03 -13.18
CA TYR A 37 3.99 -14.96 -12.73
C TYR A 37 3.66 -15.69 -11.40
N ASP A 38 4.36 -15.36 -10.33
CA ASP A 38 4.21 -15.88 -8.97
C ASP A 38 3.36 -14.97 -8.07
N LYS A 39 2.92 -13.82 -8.57
CA LYS A 39 2.06 -12.86 -7.88
C LYS A 39 0.58 -13.07 -8.23
N TYR A 40 -0.28 -12.88 -7.24
CA TYR A 40 -1.72 -13.07 -7.34
C TYR A 40 -2.42 -11.84 -6.79
N LEU A 41 -3.45 -11.38 -7.50
CA LEU A 41 -4.36 -10.35 -7.06
C LEU A 41 -5.68 -11.00 -6.64
N TYR A 42 -6.08 -10.81 -5.38
CA TYR A 42 -7.27 -11.41 -4.79
C TYR A 42 -8.43 -10.40 -4.73
N ALA A 43 -9.65 -10.91 -4.64
CA ALA A 43 -10.84 -10.07 -4.47
C ALA A 43 -10.79 -9.20 -3.21
N SER A 44 -10.11 -9.66 -2.15
CA SER A 44 -9.88 -8.87 -0.93
C SER A 44 -9.01 -7.63 -1.16
N ASP A 45 -8.13 -7.66 -2.17
CA ASP A 45 -7.25 -6.51 -2.48
C ASP A 45 -8.02 -5.36 -3.15
N LEU A 46 -9.29 -5.60 -3.53
CA LEU A 46 -10.21 -4.57 -4.02
C LEU A 46 -10.99 -3.85 -2.91
N GLU A 47 -10.86 -4.28 -1.64
CA GLU A 47 -11.53 -3.61 -0.53
C GLU A 47 -11.06 -2.16 -0.40
N GLY A 48 -12.01 -1.21 -0.44
CA GLY A 48 -11.71 0.22 -0.38
C GLY A 48 -11.31 0.87 -1.71
N VAL A 49 -11.18 0.11 -2.80
CA VAL A 49 -10.93 0.68 -4.15
C VAL A 49 -12.18 1.38 -4.70
N ILE A 50 -13.36 0.91 -4.32
CA ILE A 50 -14.65 1.45 -4.79
C ILE A 50 -15.20 2.46 -3.77
N PRO A 51 -15.40 3.74 -4.14
CA PRO A 51 -16.02 4.73 -3.27
C PRO A 51 -17.45 4.34 -2.87
N GLN A 52 -17.84 4.65 -1.63
CA GLN A 52 -19.22 4.46 -1.19
C GLN A 52 -20.17 5.32 -2.04
N GLY A 53 -21.21 4.68 -2.60
CA GLY A 53 -22.19 5.35 -3.45
C GLY A 53 -21.86 5.38 -4.96
N ALA A 54 -20.78 4.71 -5.40
CA ALA A 54 -20.47 4.61 -6.82
C ALA A 54 -21.53 3.81 -7.62
N SER A 55 -21.83 4.27 -8.83
CA SER A 55 -22.75 3.56 -9.73
C SER A 55 -22.14 2.23 -10.20
N ALA A 56 -22.97 1.26 -10.58
CA ALA A 56 -22.47 -0.05 -11.06
C ALA A 56 -21.49 0.09 -12.24
N ARG A 57 -21.72 1.05 -13.13
CA ARG A 57 -20.85 1.31 -14.28
C ARG A 57 -19.50 1.88 -13.84
N ASP A 58 -19.52 2.87 -12.96
CA ASP A 58 -18.31 3.56 -12.51
C ASP A 58 -17.46 2.65 -11.63
N SER A 59 -18.11 1.83 -10.78
CA SER A 59 -17.46 0.77 -10.01
C SER A 59 -16.75 -0.23 -10.91
N LEU A 60 -17.39 -0.69 -12.00
CA LEU A 60 -16.76 -1.61 -12.95
C LEU A 60 -15.56 -0.97 -13.65
N THR A 61 -15.66 0.30 -14.03
CA THR A 61 -14.54 1.03 -14.63
C THR A 61 -13.37 1.19 -13.65
N ALA A 62 -13.65 1.55 -12.40
CA ALA A 62 -12.64 1.69 -11.34
C ALA A 62 -11.91 0.38 -11.08
N VAL A 63 -12.64 -0.73 -10.95
CA VAL A 63 -12.06 -2.07 -10.74
C VAL A 63 -11.18 -2.47 -11.92
N ARG A 64 -11.64 -2.28 -13.15
CA ARG A 64 -10.83 -2.60 -14.35
C ARG A 64 -9.55 -1.77 -14.40
N ALA A 65 -9.64 -0.47 -14.11
CA ALA A 65 -8.49 0.41 -14.08
C ALA A 65 -7.49 -0.01 -12.98
N PHE A 66 -7.98 -0.36 -11.79
CA PHE A 66 -7.15 -0.85 -10.70
C PHE A 66 -6.41 -2.14 -11.08
N ILE A 67 -7.13 -3.13 -11.61
CA ILE A 67 -6.55 -4.41 -12.03
C ILE A 67 -5.49 -4.18 -13.12
N GLN A 68 -5.78 -3.34 -14.12
CA GLN A 68 -4.83 -3.06 -15.19
C GLN A 68 -3.56 -2.38 -14.65
N ASN A 69 -3.71 -1.36 -13.81
CA ASN A 69 -2.57 -0.68 -13.19
C ASN A 69 -1.73 -1.62 -12.33
N TRP A 70 -2.37 -2.55 -11.62
CA TRP A 70 -1.67 -3.56 -10.84
C TRP A 70 -0.86 -4.49 -11.75
N VAL A 71 -1.46 -5.01 -12.82
CA VAL A 71 -0.75 -5.86 -13.81
C VAL A 71 0.44 -5.13 -14.42
N ASP A 72 0.24 -3.90 -14.88
CA ASP A 72 1.30 -3.11 -15.51
C ASP A 72 2.45 -2.86 -14.53
N LYS A 73 2.13 -2.56 -13.27
CA LYS A 73 3.12 -2.37 -12.21
C LYS A 73 3.94 -3.64 -11.96
N GLU A 74 3.28 -4.79 -11.79
CA GLU A 74 3.99 -6.05 -11.53
C GLU A 74 4.89 -6.45 -12.71
N LEU A 75 4.45 -6.22 -13.95
CA LEU A 75 5.27 -6.45 -15.14
C LEU A 75 6.49 -5.52 -15.19
N ILE A 76 6.32 -4.23 -14.87
CA ILE A 76 7.42 -3.26 -14.83
C ILE A 76 8.41 -3.61 -13.73
N VAL A 77 7.93 -3.91 -12.52
CA VAL A 77 8.77 -4.34 -11.39
C VAL A 77 9.57 -5.56 -11.77
N ARG A 78 8.92 -6.57 -12.34
CA ARG A 78 9.61 -7.78 -12.79
C ARG A 78 10.71 -7.48 -13.81
N LYS A 79 10.41 -6.63 -14.79
CA LYS A 79 11.41 -6.24 -15.79
C LYS A 79 12.55 -5.45 -15.15
N ALA A 80 12.27 -4.61 -14.17
CA ALA A 80 13.29 -3.86 -13.45
C ALA A 80 14.23 -4.80 -12.67
N GLU A 81 13.69 -5.77 -11.93
CA GLU A 81 14.48 -6.78 -11.18
C GLU A 81 15.40 -7.60 -12.10
N GLU A 82 14.94 -7.92 -13.31
CA GLU A 82 15.75 -8.66 -14.29
C GLU A 82 16.90 -7.85 -14.90
N ASN A 83 16.84 -6.51 -14.85
CA ASN A 83 17.78 -5.63 -15.57
C ASN A 83 18.59 -4.70 -14.66
N LEU A 84 18.18 -4.49 -13.41
CA LEU A 84 18.91 -3.68 -12.44
C LEU A 84 20.10 -4.47 -11.88
N PRO A 85 21.29 -3.85 -11.76
CA PRO A 85 22.39 -4.46 -11.01
C PRO A 85 22.02 -4.65 -9.53
N GLU A 86 22.54 -5.70 -8.89
CA GLU A 86 22.21 -6.09 -7.50
C GLU A 86 22.45 -4.95 -6.49
N GLU A 87 23.47 -4.11 -6.69
CA GLU A 87 23.75 -2.93 -5.88
C GLU A 87 22.57 -1.94 -5.82
N TYR A 88 21.75 -1.88 -6.87
CA TYR A 88 20.57 -1.02 -6.94
C TYR A 88 19.28 -1.72 -6.47
N GLN A 89 19.36 -3.00 -6.06
CA GLN A 89 18.22 -3.78 -5.58
C GLN A 89 18.17 -3.88 -4.05
N ASP A 90 19.23 -3.47 -3.33
CA ASP A 90 19.22 -3.42 -1.87
C ASP A 90 18.50 -2.15 -1.38
N PHE A 91 17.26 -2.34 -0.95
CA PHE A 91 16.43 -1.29 -0.36
C PHE A 91 16.32 -1.38 1.16
N SER A 92 17.03 -2.30 1.82
CA SER A 92 16.87 -2.62 3.25
C SER A 92 16.93 -1.38 4.15
N ASN A 93 17.99 -0.57 4.01
CA ASN A 93 18.16 0.66 4.79
C ASN A 93 17.03 1.68 4.51
N ARG A 94 16.65 1.87 3.25
CA ARG A 94 15.60 2.82 2.87
C ARG A 94 14.22 2.39 3.38
N LEU A 95 13.94 1.09 3.34
CA LEU A 95 12.71 0.52 3.90
C LEU A 95 12.65 0.70 5.41
N GLU A 96 13.78 0.53 6.11
CA GLU A 96 13.84 0.75 7.56
C GLU A 96 13.71 2.24 7.93
N GLU A 97 14.36 3.14 7.20
CA GLU A 97 14.19 4.59 7.35
C GLU A 97 12.72 4.99 7.12
N TYR A 98 12.08 4.46 6.09
CA TYR A 98 10.68 4.74 5.79
C TYR A 98 9.75 4.19 6.88
N ARG A 99 9.98 2.97 7.36
CA ARG A 99 9.24 2.36 8.47
C ARG A 99 9.34 3.21 9.74
N ASN A 100 10.55 3.64 10.09
CA ASN A 100 10.78 4.49 11.26
C ASN A 100 10.09 5.85 11.11
N SER A 101 10.15 6.45 9.92
CA SER A 101 9.44 7.70 9.62
C SER A 101 7.93 7.57 9.80
N LEU A 102 7.32 6.47 9.34
CA LEU A 102 5.89 6.20 9.52
C LEU A 102 5.51 6.04 11.00
N ILE A 103 6.34 5.36 11.79
CA ILE A 103 6.10 5.18 13.22
C ILE A 103 6.15 6.51 13.96
N ILE A 104 7.17 7.34 13.67
CA ILE A 104 7.30 8.67 14.26
C ILE A 104 6.08 9.52 13.91
N PHE A 105 5.68 9.54 12.64
CA PHE A 105 4.52 10.31 12.19
C PHE A 105 3.22 9.91 12.93
N GLU A 106 2.92 8.62 13.05
CA GLU A 106 1.71 8.18 13.75
C GLU A 106 1.79 8.46 15.27
N TYR A 107 2.99 8.40 15.86
CA TYR A 107 3.19 8.78 17.26
C TYR A 107 2.99 10.28 17.50
N GLU A 108 3.59 11.14 16.66
CA GLU A 108 3.39 12.60 16.72
C GLU A 108 1.92 12.97 16.56
N LYS A 109 1.23 12.35 15.60
CA LYS A 109 -0.21 12.53 15.39
C LYS A 109 -1.04 12.09 16.59
N MET A 110 -0.65 11.01 17.27
CA MET A 110 -1.27 10.59 18.52
C MET A 110 -1.06 11.63 19.63
N LEU A 111 0.17 12.13 19.81
CA LEU A 111 0.49 13.16 20.81
C LEU A 111 -0.31 14.44 20.57
N VAL A 112 -0.32 14.92 19.32
CA VAL A 112 -1.10 16.11 18.92
C VAL A 112 -2.58 15.93 19.28
N ARG A 113 -3.17 14.75 19.05
CA ARG A 113 -4.56 14.49 19.44
C ARG A 113 -4.80 14.45 20.96
N GLN A 114 -3.79 14.10 21.75
CA GLN A 114 -3.89 14.08 23.21
C GLN A 114 -3.71 15.47 23.82
N GLU A 115 -2.84 16.29 23.23
CA GLU A 115 -2.45 17.60 23.77
C GLU A 115 -3.26 18.77 23.18
N LEU A 116 -4.02 18.56 22.10
CA LEU A 116 -4.91 19.57 21.54
C LEU A 116 -6.14 19.76 22.44
N ASP A 117 -6.08 20.74 23.34
CA ASP A 117 -7.27 21.33 23.91
C ASP A 117 -8.01 22.12 22.81
N THR A 118 -9.10 21.54 22.31
CA THR A 118 -9.94 22.17 21.27
C THR A 118 -10.93 23.18 21.84
N ASN A 119 -10.96 23.39 23.16
CA ASN A 119 -11.91 24.29 23.80
C ASN A 119 -11.40 25.74 23.76
N ILE A 120 -11.50 26.35 22.58
CA ILE A 120 -11.13 27.75 22.37
C ILE A 120 -12.37 28.62 22.63
N SER A 121 -12.27 29.55 23.57
CA SER A 121 -13.36 30.48 23.89
C SER A 121 -13.56 31.54 22.79
N MET A 122 -14.77 32.09 22.69
CA MET A 122 -15.09 33.14 21.71
C MET A 122 -14.26 34.41 21.94
N GLU A 123 -13.97 34.73 23.21
CA GLU A 123 -13.17 35.88 23.61
C GLU A 123 -11.72 35.72 23.12
N ALA A 124 -11.14 34.52 23.23
CA ALA A 124 -9.79 34.24 22.74
C ALA A 124 -9.70 34.36 21.20
N ILE A 125 -10.76 33.96 20.48
CA ILE A 125 -10.86 34.13 19.03
C ILE A 125 -10.89 35.62 18.66
N LEU A 126 -11.73 36.41 19.33
CA LEU A 126 -11.85 37.85 19.08
C LEU A 126 -10.54 38.59 19.40
N GLU A 127 -9.89 38.25 20.50
CA GLU A 127 -8.60 38.84 20.89
C GLU A 127 -7.50 38.53 19.87
N TYR A 128 -7.42 37.28 19.40
CA TYR A 128 -6.48 36.88 18.35
C TYR A 128 -6.75 37.64 17.05
N TYR A 129 -8.02 37.70 16.62
CA TYR A 129 -8.43 38.42 15.42
C TYR A 129 -8.03 39.90 15.50
N ASP A 130 -8.38 40.58 16.59
CA ASP A 130 -8.08 42.00 16.79
C ASP A 130 -6.57 42.27 16.79
N ARG A 131 -5.79 41.40 17.44
CA ARG A 131 -4.31 41.49 17.47
C ARG A 131 -3.68 41.23 16.10
N GLN A 132 -4.27 40.37 15.28
CA GLN A 132 -3.72 39.94 13.99
C GLN A 132 -4.47 40.48 12.76
N LYS A 133 -5.32 41.52 12.92
CA LYS A 133 -6.12 42.14 11.83
C LYS A 133 -5.34 42.43 10.55
N LYS A 134 -4.05 42.77 10.67
CA LYS A 134 -3.18 43.05 9.51
C LYS A 134 -2.97 41.82 8.61
N ASN A 135 -3.00 40.60 9.16
CA ASN A 135 -2.81 39.36 8.41
C ASN A 135 -4.06 38.93 7.63
N PHE A 136 -5.22 39.48 7.98
CA PHE A 136 -6.50 39.19 7.34
C PHE A 136 -6.86 40.19 6.24
N LYS A 137 -5.96 41.13 5.91
CA LYS A 137 -6.13 42.00 4.74
C LYS A 137 -5.93 41.20 3.47
N LEU A 138 -6.77 41.43 2.48
CA LEU A 138 -6.56 40.88 1.14
C LEU A 138 -5.23 41.40 0.58
N ARG A 139 -4.49 40.49 -0.09
CA ARG A 139 -3.24 40.84 -0.77
C ARG A 139 -3.47 41.73 -1.98
N GLU A 140 -4.61 41.57 -2.64
CA GLU A 140 -5.02 42.32 -3.82
C GLU A 140 -6.48 42.72 -3.66
N ASP A 141 -6.82 43.90 -4.19
CA ASP A 141 -8.19 44.38 -4.19
C ASP A 141 -9.03 43.55 -5.17
N ILE A 142 -10.23 43.15 -4.76
CA ILE A 142 -11.17 42.46 -5.64
C ILE A 142 -11.88 43.53 -6.48
N LEU A 143 -11.61 43.51 -7.78
CA LEU A 143 -12.22 44.42 -8.75
C LEU A 143 -13.18 43.63 -9.65
N ASP A 144 -14.45 44.01 -9.67
CA ASP A 144 -15.42 43.56 -10.66
C ASP A 144 -15.50 44.62 -11.76
N LEU A 145 -14.99 44.29 -12.95
CA LEU A 145 -14.88 45.19 -14.09
C LEU A 145 -15.49 44.51 -15.32
N GLN A 146 -16.42 45.21 -15.97
CA GLN A 146 -16.87 44.87 -17.31
C GLN A 146 -16.16 45.75 -18.32
N TYR A 147 -15.61 45.15 -19.38
CA TYR A 147 -15.04 45.89 -20.50
C TYR A 147 -15.67 45.44 -21.82
N LEU A 148 -15.86 46.39 -22.73
CA LEU A 148 -16.27 46.15 -24.11
C LEU A 148 -15.04 46.34 -25.01
N VAL A 149 -14.75 45.33 -25.83
CA VAL A 149 -13.76 45.39 -26.92
C VAL A 149 -14.37 46.13 -28.10
#